data_AF-A0A0Q9RCH8-F1
#
_entry.id   AF-A0A0Q9RCH8-F1
#
_cell.length_a   1.000
_cell.length_b   1.000
_cell.length_c   1.000
_cell.angle_alpha   90.00
_cell.angle_beta   90.00
_cell.angle_gamma   90.00
#
_symmetry.space_group_name_H-M   'P 1'
#
loop_
_entity.id
_entity.type
_entity.pdbx_description
1 polymer ?
#
loop_
_entity_poly.entity_id
_entity_poly.type
_entity_poly.pdbx_seq_one_letter_code
_entity_poly.pdbx_strand_id
1 'polypeptide(L)'
;MVDLRHDVVMTAPIASLRIFAGALVMSPLWIGIALWFVLTDEPFSVHATWPLVVVVAAGVASAGAILTLGYRAPAISASTPSAEAAATGLDAFRTGTTMRFALAEAPILVALVLAFVVVEGGFLIYLVGAAIGLALMATHVWPGDGVIARTQRSLERDGGRVPLREALYGDPAQGTTTYQP
;
A
#
# COMPACT_ATOMS: atom_id res chain seq x y z
N MET A 1 -8.98 -44.80 13.65
CA MET A 1 -8.59 -43.46 14.15
C MET A 1 -8.38 -42.60 12.93
N VAL A 2 -9.44 -41.86 12.54
CA VAL A 2 -9.51 -41.12 11.27
C VAL A 2 -8.78 -39.79 11.48
N ASP A 3 -7.63 -39.62 10.83
CA ASP A 3 -6.88 -38.36 10.81
C ASP A 3 -7.66 -37.36 9.93
N LEU A 4 -8.54 -36.57 10.56
CA LEU A 4 -9.21 -35.43 9.96
C LEU A 4 -8.23 -34.25 9.86
N ARG A 5 -7.21 -34.39 9.00
CA ARG A 5 -6.45 -33.21 8.54
C ARG A 5 -7.43 -32.34 7.78
N HIS A 6 -7.85 -31.27 8.44
CA HIS A 6 -8.56 -30.19 7.80
C HIS A 6 -7.60 -29.63 6.76
N ASP A 7 -7.95 -29.78 5.48
CA ASP A 7 -7.33 -29.06 4.38
C ASP A 7 -7.65 -27.58 4.58
N VAL A 8 -6.91 -26.94 5.49
CA VAL A 8 -6.91 -25.50 5.63
C VAL A 8 -6.31 -24.99 4.32
N VAL A 9 -7.19 -24.61 3.39
CA VAL A 9 -6.83 -23.85 2.21
C VAL A 9 -6.17 -22.57 2.72
N MET A 10 -4.85 -22.59 2.88
CA MET A 10 -4.07 -21.42 3.27
C MET A 10 -4.14 -20.46 2.09
N THR A 11 -5.06 -19.51 2.18
CA THR A 11 -5.22 -18.47 1.17
C THR A 11 -3.87 -17.80 1.01
N ALA A 12 -3.33 -17.76 -0.21
CA ALA A 12 -2.03 -17.15 -0.47
C ALA A 12 -1.98 -15.76 0.19
N PRO A 13 -0.97 -15.45 1.02
CA PRO A 13 -0.94 -14.20 1.79
C PRO A 13 -1.15 -12.94 0.93
N ILE A 14 -0.70 -13.00 -0.34
CA ILE A 14 -0.88 -11.91 -1.30
C ILE A 14 -2.34 -11.64 -1.70
N ALA A 15 -3.20 -12.65 -1.74
CA ALA A 15 -4.61 -12.48 -2.13
C ALA A 15 -5.36 -11.65 -1.09
N SER A 16 -5.19 -11.98 0.20
CA SER A 16 -5.73 -11.19 1.31
C SER A 16 -5.20 -9.76 1.29
N LEU A 17 -3.90 -9.58 1.05
CA LEU A 17 -3.29 -8.26 0.99
C LEU A 17 -3.80 -7.42 -0.19
N ARG A 18 -4.08 -8.04 -1.35
CA ARG A 18 -4.70 -7.36 -2.51
C ARG A 18 -6.13 -6.95 -2.24
N ILE A 19 -6.91 -7.79 -1.56
CA ILE A 19 -8.28 -7.44 -1.16
C ILE A 19 -8.25 -6.25 -0.20
N PHE A 20 -7.40 -6.31 0.82
CA PHE A 20 -7.23 -5.21 1.78
C PHE A 20 -6.76 -3.92 1.11
N ALA A 21 -5.68 -3.97 0.32
CA ALA A 21 -5.16 -2.83 -0.41
C ALA A 21 -6.20 -2.27 -1.42
N GLY A 22 -6.93 -3.15 -2.10
CA GLY A 22 -8.01 -2.76 -3.02
C GLY A 22 -9.13 -2.02 -2.30
N ALA A 23 -9.58 -2.53 -1.14
CA ALA A 23 -10.60 -1.86 -0.34
C ALA A 23 -10.16 -0.45 0.10
N LEU A 24 -8.91 -0.32 0.54
CA LEU A 24 -8.32 0.96 0.94
C LEU A 24 -8.19 1.94 -0.24
N VAL A 25 -7.73 1.48 -1.41
CA VAL A 25 -7.62 2.31 -2.62
C VAL A 25 -9.00 2.79 -3.11
N MET A 26 -10.06 2.01 -2.89
CA MET A 26 -11.41 2.40 -3.31
C MET A 26 -12.07 3.39 -2.35
N SER A 27 -11.62 3.52 -1.10
CA SER A 27 -12.27 4.37 -0.10
C SER A 27 -12.33 5.86 -0.48
N PRO A 28 -11.29 6.49 -1.09
CA PRO A 28 -11.36 7.90 -1.50
C PRO A 28 -12.39 8.13 -2.61
N LEU A 29 -12.71 7.12 -3.42
CA LEU A 29 -13.76 7.27 -4.43
C LEU A 29 -15.13 7.43 -3.77
N TRP A 30 -15.41 6.63 -2.73
CA TRP A 30 -16.65 6.75 -1.95
C TRP A 30 -16.74 8.07 -1.19
N ILE A 31 -15.63 8.55 -0.62
CA ILE A 31 -15.56 9.87 0.00
C ILE A 31 -15.86 10.96 -1.05
N GLY A 32 -15.30 10.85 -2.26
CA GLY A 32 -15.57 11.79 -3.35
C GLY A 32 -17.04 11.83 -3.75
N ILE A 33 -17.69 10.67 -3.86
CA ILE A 33 -19.13 10.58 -4.12
C ILE A 33 -19.92 11.28 -3.02
N ALA A 34 -19.57 11.08 -1.74
CA ALA A 34 -20.24 11.76 -0.65
C ALA A 34 -20.03 13.29 -0.71
N LEU A 35 -18.80 13.74 -0.97
CA LEU A 35 -18.47 15.16 -1.08
C LEU A 35 -19.16 15.85 -2.23
N TRP A 36 -19.46 15.17 -3.34
CA TRP A 36 -20.23 15.73 -4.44
C TRP A 36 -21.59 16.26 -4.01
N PHE A 37 -22.24 15.59 -3.05
CA PHE A 37 -23.53 16.03 -2.51
C PHE A 37 -23.41 17.09 -1.41
N VAL A 38 -22.21 17.25 -0.82
CA VAL A 38 -21.95 18.19 0.28
C VAL A 38 -21.41 19.53 -0.23
N LEU A 39 -20.53 19.50 -1.23
CA LEU A 39 -19.82 20.66 -1.77
C LEU A 39 -20.46 21.11 -3.10
N THR A 40 -21.69 21.61 -3.03
CA THR A 40 -22.48 21.98 -4.22
C THR A 40 -22.24 23.40 -4.73
N ASP A 41 -21.66 24.26 -3.91
CA ASP A 41 -21.42 25.66 -4.25
C ASP A 41 -20.14 25.78 -5.09
N GLU A 42 -20.31 26.16 -6.36
CA GLU A 42 -19.26 26.30 -7.38
C GLU A 42 -18.10 25.28 -7.25
N PRO A 43 -18.37 23.96 -7.45
CA PRO A 43 -17.45 22.88 -7.08
C PRO A 43 -16.08 22.94 -7.79
N PHE A 44 -15.99 23.66 -8.90
CA PHE A 44 -14.81 23.77 -9.74
C PHE A 44 -14.21 25.18 -9.82
N SER A 45 -14.69 26.12 -8.99
CA SER A 45 -14.16 27.49 -8.98
C SER A 45 -12.70 27.52 -8.50
N VAL A 46 -11.86 28.37 -9.09
CA VAL A 46 -10.43 28.47 -8.76
C VAL A 46 -10.07 29.88 -8.30
N HIS A 47 -10.87 30.45 -7.40
CA HIS A 47 -10.62 31.80 -6.87
C HIS A 47 -9.37 31.85 -5.97
N ALA A 48 -9.07 30.77 -5.25
CA ALA A 48 -7.88 30.65 -4.40
C ALA A 48 -7.00 29.47 -4.85
N THR A 49 -5.80 29.75 -5.33
CA THR A 49 -4.86 28.71 -5.81
C THR A 49 -3.95 28.15 -4.70
N TRP A 50 -3.81 28.86 -3.58
CA TRP A 50 -2.95 28.42 -2.47
C TRP A 50 -3.31 27.03 -1.90
N PRO A 51 -4.58 26.58 -1.80
CA PRO A 51 -4.89 25.24 -1.30
C PRO A 51 -4.38 24.15 -2.24
N LEU A 52 -4.45 24.38 -3.55
CA LEU A 52 -3.90 23.47 -4.55
C LEU A 52 -2.37 23.34 -4.39
N VAL A 53 -1.68 24.45 -4.13
CA VAL A 53 -0.23 24.43 -3.84
C VAL A 53 0.06 23.59 -2.61
N VAL A 54 -0.73 23.73 -1.54
CA VAL A 54 -0.58 22.93 -0.31
C VAL A 54 -0.82 21.44 -0.57
N VAL A 55 -1.87 21.08 -1.31
CA VAL A 55 -2.16 19.68 -1.66
C VAL A 55 -1.05 19.06 -2.50
N VAL A 56 -0.54 19.78 -3.51
CA VAL A 56 0.58 19.31 -4.33
C VAL A 56 1.84 19.18 -3.49
N ALA A 57 2.14 20.14 -2.62
CA ALA A 57 3.28 20.07 -1.71
C ALA A 57 3.18 18.87 -0.76
N ALA A 58 1.99 18.58 -0.22
CA ALA A 58 1.73 17.39 0.58
C ALA A 58 1.97 16.10 -0.22
N GLY A 59 1.52 16.06 -1.49
CA GLY A 59 1.79 14.95 -2.40
C GLY A 59 3.28 14.69 -2.63
N VAL A 60 4.05 15.75 -2.91
CA VAL A 60 5.51 15.66 -3.09
C VAL A 60 6.20 15.21 -1.80
N ALA A 61 5.80 15.76 -0.65
CA ALA A 61 6.35 15.37 0.65
C ALA A 61 6.05 13.89 0.96
N SER A 62 4.83 13.42 0.71
CA SER A 62 4.43 12.02 0.84
C SER A 62 5.22 11.11 -0.08
N ALA A 63 5.40 11.48 -1.35
CA ALA A 63 6.22 10.72 -2.29
C ALA A 63 7.66 10.59 -1.77
N GLY A 64 8.26 11.70 -1.34
CA GLY A 64 9.59 11.71 -0.72
C GLY A 64 9.67 10.80 0.51
N ALA A 65 8.71 10.91 1.43
CA ALA A 65 8.64 10.08 2.63
C ALA A 65 8.45 8.59 2.32
N ILE A 66 7.67 8.24 1.30
CA ILE A 66 7.51 6.85 0.85
C ILE A 66 8.85 6.29 0.35
N LEU A 67 9.59 7.08 -0.42
CA LEU A 67 10.86 6.64 -1.00
C LEU A 67 11.96 6.50 0.06
N THR A 68 11.95 7.31 1.11
CA THR A 68 12.98 7.33 2.17
C THR A 68 12.64 6.44 3.37
N LEU A 69 11.38 6.39 3.77
CA LEU A 69 10.91 5.67 4.97
C LEU A 69 10.08 4.44 4.61
N GLY A 70 9.21 4.54 3.60
CA GLY A 70 8.22 3.51 3.27
C GLY A 70 8.80 2.17 2.78
N TYR A 71 10.04 2.16 2.29
CA TYR A 71 10.76 0.94 1.88
C TYR A 71 11.88 0.53 2.83
N ARG A 72 12.03 1.21 3.97
CA ARG A 72 13.10 0.90 4.91
C ARG A 72 12.76 -0.40 5.65
N ALA A 73 13.46 -1.46 5.30
CA ALA A 73 13.34 -2.75 5.97
C ALA A 73 14.65 -3.10 6.72
N PRO A 74 14.59 -3.84 7.85
CA PRO A 74 15.77 -4.39 8.49
C PRO A 74 16.54 -5.28 7.51
N ALA A 75 17.86 -5.15 7.46
CA ALA A 75 18.66 -6.05 6.63
C ALA A 75 18.63 -7.46 7.22
N ILE A 76 18.62 -8.48 6.37
CA ILE A 76 18.75 -9.87 6.77
C ILE A 76 20.18 -10.34 6.47
N SER A 77 20.82 -10.95 7.46
CA SER A 77 22.18 -11.48 7.35
C SER A 77 22.24 -12.70 6.43
N ALA A 78 23.38 -12.91 5.76
CA ALA A 78 23.66 -14.13 5.01
C ALA A 78 23.61 -15.41 5.87
N SER A 79 23.77 -15.28 7.19
CA SER A 79 23.70 -16.40 8.14
C SER A 79 22.28 -16.76 8.58
N THR A 80 21.26 -15.95 8.25
CA THR A 80 19.89 -16.17 8.70
C THR A 80 19.28 -17.39 7.99
N PRO A 81 18.67 -18.35 8.71
CA PRO A 81 17.98 -19.48 8.11
C PRO A 81 16.86 -19.04 7.16
N SER A 82 16.67 -19.77 6.06
CA SER A 82 15.71 -19.37 5.00
C SER A 82 14.26 -19.24 5.49
N ALA A 83 13.84 -20.09 6.43
CA ALA A 83 12.47 -20.02 6.97
C ALA A 83 12.26 -18.77 7.83
N GLU A 84 13.26 -18.40 8.62
CA GLU A 84 13.25 -17.17 9.43
C GLU A 84 13.30 -15.93 8.52
N ALA A 85 14.18 -15.94 7.51
CA ALA A 85 14.27 -14.87 6.52
C ALA A 85 12.93 -14.61 5.80
N ALA A 86 12.20 -15.68 5.43
CA ALA A 86 10.88 -15.57 4.81
C ALA A 86 9.84 -14.93 5.74
N ALA A 87 9.80 -15.36 7.01
CA ALA A 87 8.87 -14.82 8.00
C ALA A 87 9.15 -13.34 8.29
N THR A 88 10.42 -12.97 8.52
CA THR A 88 10.85 -11.58 8.70
C THR A 88 10.55 -10.73 7.47
N GLY A 89 10.77 -11.27 6.27
CA GLY A 89 10.46 -10.59 5.02
C GLY A 89 8.97 -10.31 4.86
N LEU A 90 8.10 -11.26 5.20
CA LEU A 90 6.65 -11.08 5.17
C LEU A 90 6.18 -9.99 6.14
N ASP A 91 6.70 -10.01 7.36
CA ASP A 91 6.36 -9.01 8.38
C ASP A 91 6.83 -7.60 7.97
N ALA A 92 8.07 -7.48 7.48
CA ALA A 92 8.60 -6.23 6.95
C ALA A 92 7.79 -5.72 5.75
N PHE A 93 7.33 -6.62 4.87
CA PHE A 93 6.50 -6.25 3.73
C PHE A 93 5.13 -5.71 4.16
N ARG A 94 4.47 -6.35 5.14
CA ARG A 94 3.18 -5.90 5.70
C ARG A 94 3.33 -4.55 6.38
N THR A 95 4.28 -4.43 7.30
CA THR A 95 4.58 -3.18 8.02
C THR A 95 4.91 -2.05 7.05
N GLY A 96 5.78 -2.31 6.07
CA GLY A 96 6.11 -1.32 5.04
C GLY A 96 4.90 -0.95 4.16
N THR A 97 4.00 -1.89 3.87
CA THR A 97 2.79 -1.61 3.08
C THR A 97 1.83 -0.68 3.85
N THR A 98 1.62 -0.94 5.13
CA THR A 98 0.83 -0.06 6.02
C THR A 98 1.43 1.34 6.10
N MET A 99 2.75 1.45 6.26
CA MET A 99 3.45 2.75 6.28
C MET A 99 3.28 3.51 4.95
N ARG A 100 3.47 2.82 3.81
CA ARG A 100 3.28 3.41 2.48
C ARG A 100 1.85 3.87 2.24
N PHE A 101 0.87 3.12 2.74
CA PHE A 101 -0.54 3.49 2.69
C PHE A 101 -0.81 4.78 3.46
N ALA A 102 -0.41 4.86 4.73
CA ALA A 102 -0.62 6.04 5.55
C ALA A 102 0.03 7.31 4.93
N LEU A 103 1.23 7.16 4.37
CA LEU A 103 1.91 8.26 3.67
C LEU A 103 1.20 8.66 2.37
N ALA A 104 0.72 7.69 1.59
CA ALA A 104 -0.01 7.94 0.33
C ALA A 104 -1.40 8.54 0.56
N GLU A 105 -2.02 8.27 1.72
CA GLU A 105 -3.32 8.81 2.12
C GLU A 105 -3.24 10.28 2.57
N ALA A 106 -2.10 10.71 3.12
CA ALA A 106 -1.93 12.08 3.62
C ALA A 106 -2.37 13.21 2.66
N PRO A 107 -2.02 13.24 1.36
CA PRO A 107 -2.52 14.27 0.44
C PRO A 107 -4.03 14.24 0.26
N ILE A 108 -4.68 13.08 0.40
CA ILE A 108 -6.14 12.93 0.35
C ILE A 108 -6.76 13.59 1.58
N LEU A 109 -6.23 13.32 2.77
CA LEU A 109 -6.73 13.91 4.02
C LEU A 109 -6.50 15.43 4.07
N VAL A 110 -5.34 15.91 3.63
CA VAL A 110 -5.07 17.34 3.53
C VAL A 110 -6.05 18.01 2.58
N ALA A 111 -6.29 17.43 1.41
CA ALA A 111 -7.26 17.95 0.45
C ALA A 111 -8.70 17.90 0.97
N LEU A 112 -9.08 16.83 1.68
CA LEU A 112 -10.39 16.71 2.33
C LEU A 112 -10.61 17.83 3.34
N VAL A 113 -9.64 18.11 4.21
CA VAL A 113 -9.75 19.21 5.18
C VAL A 113 -9.86 20.56 4.45
N LEU A 114 -8.98 20.80 3.48
CA LEU A 114 -8.98 22.07 2.72
C LEU A 114 -10.28 22.27 1.93
N ALA A 115 -10.90 21.21 1.44
CA ALA A 115 -12.17 21.26 0.72
C ALA A 115 -13.32 21.89 1.54
N PHE A 116 -13.23 21.84 2.88
CA PHE A 116 -14.19 22.50 3.79
C PHE A 116 -13.71 23.86 4.30
N VAL A 117 -12.43 24.20 4.12
CA VAL A 117 -11.87 25.49 4.57
C VAL A 117 -12.10 26.59 3.52
N VAL A 118 -12.05 26.26 2.24
CA VAL A 118 -12.39 27.20 1.18
C VAL A 118 -13.90 27.28 0.97
N VAL A 119 -14.38 28.48 0.68
CA VAL A 119 -15.81 28.75 0.42
C VAL A 119 -16.24 28.22 -0.96
N GLU A 120 -15.32 28.21 -1.93
CA GLU A 120 -15.59 27.85 -3.32
C GLU A 120 -14.51 26.89 -3.84
N GLY A 121 -14.86 25.99 -4.77
CA GLY A 121 -13.89 25.08 -5.38
C GLY A 121 -13.40 23.93 -4.50
N GLY A 122 -14.03 23.69 -3.36
CA GLY A 122 -13.63 22.65 -2.41
C GLY A 122 -13.57 21.25 -3.05
N PHE A 123 -14.53 20.95 -3.93
CA PHE A 123 -14.57 19.65 -4.62
C PHE A 123 -13.37 19.44 -5.55
N LEU A 124 -12.95 20.47 -6.30
CA LEU A 124 -11.74 20.41 -7.13
C LEU A 124 -10.48 20.14 -6.29
N ILE A 125 -10.35 20.80 -5.14
CA ILE A 125 -9.20 20.57 -4.22
C ILE A 125 -9.16 19.11 -3.78
N TYR A 126 -10.32 18.56 -3.38
CA TYR A 126 -10.44 17.15 -3.04
C TYR A 126 -10.02 16.24 -4.20
N LEU A 127 -10.53 16.49 -5.42
CA LEU A 127 -10.20 15.68 -6.59
C LEU A 127 -8.69 15.66 -6.88
N VAL A 128 -8.00 16.78 -6.74
CA VAL A 128 -6.55 16.85 -6.93
C VAL A 128 -5.83 16.01 -5.86
N GLY A 129 -6.21 16.14 -4.60
CA GLY A 129 -5.61 15.34 -3.52
C GLY A 129 -5.89 13.85 -3.66
N ALA A 130 -7.12 13.49 -4.01
CA ALA A 130 -7.54 12.12 -4.29
C ALA A 130 -6.75 11.55 -5.48
N ALA A 131 -6.61 12.28 -6.59
CA ALA A 131 -5.84 11.83 -7.73
C ALA A 131 -4.37 11.56 -7.39
N ILE A 132 -3.74 12.47 -6.64
CA ILE A 132 -2.34 12.30 -6.18
C ILE A 132 -2.23 11.09 -5.24
N GLY A 133 -3.08 11.01 -4.22
CA GLY A 133 -3.03 9.93 -3.25
C GLY A 133 -3.31 8.56 -3.87
N LEU A 134 -4.31 8.47 -4.76
CA LEU A 134 -4.60 7.24 -5.51
C LEU A 134 -3.45 6.84 -6.42
N ALA A 135 -2.78 7.79 -7.08
CA ALA A 135 -1.59 7.50 -7.86
C ALA A 135 -0.47 6.91 -6.97
N LEU A 136 -0.21 7.51 -5.81
CA LEU A 136 0.78 6.99 -4.85
C LEU A 136 0.40 5.61 -4.31
N MET A 137 -0.88 5.37 -4.00
CA MET A 137 -1.33 4.06 -3.54
C MET A 137 -1.20 3.00 -4.64
N ALA A 138 -1.60 3.32 -5.87
CA ALA A 138 -1.47 2.42 -7.01
C ALA A 138 0.00 2.04 -7.27
N THR A 139 0.94 2.98 -7.12
CA THR A 139 2.36 2.73 -7.40
C THR A 139 3.13 2.13 -6.22
N HIS A 140 2.72 2.38 -4.98
CA HIS A 140 3.53 2.03 -3.80
C HIS A 140 2.84 1.15 -2.78
N VAL A 141 1.51 1.04 -2.78
CA VAL A 141 0.76 0.22 -1.83
C VAL A 141 0.33 -1.10 -2.48
N TRP A 142 -0.02 -1.06 -3.77
CA TRP A 142 -0.42 -2.26 -4.49
C TRP A 142 0.68 -3.32 -4.48
N PRO A 143 0.41 -4.57 -4.03
CA PRO A 143 1.40 -5.64 -3.94
C PRO A 143 1.65 -6.26 -5.33
N GLY A 144 2.27 -5.47 -6.20
CA GLY A 144 2.80 -5.87 -7.50
C GLY A 144 4.29 -6.22 -7.46
N ASP A 145 4.80 -6.83 -8.52
CA ASP A 145 6.16 -7.36 -8.57
C ASP A 145 7.23 -6.28 -8.34
N GLY A 146 7.04 -5.06 -8.84
CA GLY A 146 7.99 -3.96 -8.65
C GLY A 146 8.14 -3.54 -7.17
N VAL A 147 7.03 -3.53 -6.44
CA VAL A 147 6.99 -3.22 -5.01
C VAL A 147 7.66 -4.35 -4.20
N ILE A 148 7.33 -5.60 -4.53
CA ILE A 148 7.93 -6.79 -3.90
C ILE A 148 9.44 -6.80 -4.11
N ALA A 149 9.90 -6.62 -5.36
CA ALA A 149 11.32 -6.60 -5.71
C ALA A 149 12.07 -5.44 -5.04
N ARG A 150 11.42 -4.29 -4.83
CA ARG A 150 12.04 -3.16 -4.12
C ARG A 150 12.22 -3.46 -2.63
N THR A 151 11.21 -4.03 -1.98
CA THR A 151 11.31 -4.45 -0.57
C THR A 151 12.34 -5.55 -0.39
N GLN A 152 12.36 -6.55 -1.28
CA GLN A 152 13.34 -7.63 -1.26
C GLN A 152 14.77 -7.08 -1.35
N ARG A 153 15.06 -6.16 -2.28
CA ARG A 153 16.37 -5.50 -2.36
C ARG A 153 16.77 -4.77 -1.08
N SER A 154 15.82 -4.17 -0.35
CA SER A 154 16.12 -3.54 0.94
C SER A 154 16.45 -4.57 2.03
N LEU A 155 15.80 -5.73 2.02
CA LEU A 155 16.04 -6.80 2.98
C LEU A 155 17.40 -7.49 2.72
N GLU A 156 17.75 -7.69 1.46
CA GLU A 156 18.95 -8.41 1.03
C GLU A 156 20.23 -7.56 1.03
N ARG A 157 20.18 -6.32 1.54
CA ARG A 157 21.31 -5.37 1.49
C ARG A 157 22.58 -5.84 2.23
N ASP A 158 22.44 -6.74 3.20
CA ASP A 158 23.57 -7.33 3.96
C ASP A 158 23.94 -8.75 3.46
N GLY A 159 23.50 -9.12 2.26
CA GLY A 159 23.88 -10.38 1.60
C GLY A 159 23.02 -11.60 1.96
N GLY A 160 22.01 -11.44 2.82
CA GLY A 160 20.94 -12.44 2.99
C GLY A 160 20.13 -12.64 1.73
N ARG A 161 19.58 -13.86 1.55
CA ARG A 161 18.60 -14.15 0.50
C ARG A 161 17.22 -14.33 1.13
N VAL A 162 16.22 -13.68 0.56
CA VAL A 162 14.85 -13.71 1.09
C VAL A 162 13.91 -14.20 0.00
N PRO A 163 13.32 -15.41 0.15
CA PRO A 163 12.31 -15.91 -0.80
C PRO A 163 10.95 -15.23 -0.58
N LEU A 164 10.93 -13.89 -0.65
CA LEU A 164 9.77 -13.08 -0.29
C LEU A 164 8.62 -13.28 -1.27
N ARG A 165 8.93 -13.44 -2.55
CA ARG A 165 7.94 -13.68 -3.59
C ARG A 165 7.26 -15.02 -3.36
N GLU A 166 8.04 -16.07 -3.17
CA GLU A 166 7.58 -17.43 -2.90
C GLU A 166 6.72 -17.44 -1.63
N ALA A 167 7.15 -16.74 -0.58
CA ALA A 167 6.40 -16.62 0.68
C ALA A 167 5.06 -15.88 0.53
N LEU A 168 4.98 -14.86 -0.35
CA LEU A 168 3.75 -14.09 -0.60
C LEU A 168 2.73 -14.84 -1.45
N TYR A 169 3.22 -15.52 -2.50
CA TYR A 169 2.37 -16.24 -3.45
C TYR A 169 1.99 -17.65 -2.95
N GLY A 170 2.71 -18.18 -1.95
CA GLY A 170 2.59 -19.56 -1.49
C GLY A 170 3.27 -20.48 -2.51
N ASP A 171 4.40 -21.10 -2.15
CA ASP A 171 5.15 -21.94 -3.06
C ASP A 171 4.35 -23.21 -3.46
N PRO A 172 4.04 -23.45 -4.75
CA PRO A 172 3.43 -24.69 -5.23
C PRO A 172 4.29 -25.94 -4.99
N ALA A 173 5.59 -25.81 -4.70
CA ALA A 173 6.47 -26.95 -4.42
C ALA A 173 6.12 -27.69 -3.11
N GLN A 174 5.44 -27.04 -2.16
CA GLN A 174 4.93 -27.72 -0.95
C GLN A 174 3.65 -28.53 -1.20
N GLY A 175 3.02 -28.40 -2.38
CA GLY A 175 1.91 -29.22 -2.84
C GLY A 175 2.33 -30.52 -3.56
N THR A 176 3.64 -30.73 -3.74
CA THR A 176 4.18 -31.94 -4.37
C THR A 176 4.85 -32.83 -3.33
N THR A 177 4.15 -33.15 -2.24
CA THR A 177 4.49 -34.36 -1.49
C THR A 177 4.14 -35.51 -2.42
N THR A 178 5.15 -36.02 -3.13
CA THR A 178 5.05 -37.25 -3.92
C THR A 178 4.40 -38.31 -3.03
N TYR A 179 3.14 -38.64 -3.34
CA TYR A 179 2.49 -39.83 -2.83
C TYR A 179 3.30 -41.02 -3.38
N GLN A 180 4.21 -41.55 -2.56
CA GLN A 180 4.67 -42.91 -2.76
C GLN A 180 3.56 -43.83 -2.22
N PRO A 181 2.98 -44.70 -3.06
CA PRO A 181 1.98 -45.68 -2.63
C PRO A 181 2.56 -46.68 -1.63
#